data_AF-A0A921YJE5-F1
#
_entry.id   AF-A0A921YJE5-F1
#
_cell.length_a   1.000
_cell.length_b   1.000
_cell.length_c   1.000
_cell.angle_alpha   90.00
_cell.angle_beta   90.00
_cell.angle_gamma   90.00
#
_symmetry.space_group_name_H-M   'P 1'
#
loop_
_entity.id
_entity.type
_entity.pdbx_description
1 polymer ?
#
loop_
_entity_poly.entity_id
_entity_poly.type
_entity_poly.pdbx_seq_one_letter_code
_entity_poly.pdbx_strand_id
1 'polypeptide(L)'
;MTTAREPSQSAVKSLFPDREFDREASYSKALNMMKEFITADAEGMRAKWNFDAVNDRPLDGAIKWEKGDDRYTWIGYSGKSNKENGEAIEAKVKGEDEGEGIKSEENGLEV
;
A
#
# COMPACT_ATOMS: atom_id res chain seq x y z
N MET A 1 41.33 24.81 -8.44
CA MET A 1 40.08 24.61 -9.20
C MET A 1 39.85 23.11 -9.30
N THR A 2 38.90 22.57 -8.55
CA THR A 2 38.61 21.14 -8.50
C THR A 2 37.46 20.84 -9.46
N THR A 3 37.75 20.15 -10.56
CA THR A 3 36.73 19.70 -11.51
C THR A 3 35.94 18.54 -10.91
N ALA A 4 34.61 18.67 -10.84
CA ALA A 4 33.71 17.62 -10.36
C ALA A 4 33.86 16.36 -11.25
N ARG A 5 34.06 15.20 -10.62
CA ARG A 5 34.17 13.90 -11.29
C ARG A 5 32.78 13.47 -11.73
N GLU A 6 32.55 13.35 -13.03
CA GLU A 6 31.29 12.82 -13.56
C GLU A 6 31.06 11.38 -13.07
N PRO A 7 29.81 11.00 -12.76
CA PRO A 7 29.51 9.66 -12.28
C PRO A 7 29.88 8.61 -13.35
N SER A 8 30.66 7.60 -12.98
CA SER A 8 31.04 6.53 -13.90
C SER A 8 29.82 5.75 -14.36
N GLN A 9 29.71 5.49 -15.67
CA GLN A 9 28.61 4.75 -16.31
C GLN A 9 28.37 3.33 -15.75
N SER A 10 29.27 2.79 -14.92
CA SER A 10 29.16 1.48 -14.28
C SER A 10 27.89 1.26 -13.46
N ALA A 11 27.24 2.33 -12.98
CA ALA A 11 26.01 2.22 -12.19
C ALA A 11 24.72 2.20 -13.05
N VAL A 12 24.80 2.64 -14.31
CA VAL A 12 23.64 2.68 -15.22
C VAL A 12 23.56 1.35 -15.95
N LYS A 13 22.89 0.37 -15.34
CA LYS A 13 22.64 -0.93 -15.95
C LYS A 13 21.18 -1.34 -15.76
N SER A 14 20.57 -1.88 -16.80
CA SER A 14 19.29 -2.57 -16.64
C SER A 14 19.55 -3.89 -15.93
N LEU A 15 18.84 -4.15 -14.83
CA LEU A 15 18.94 -5.41 -14.08
C LEU A 15 18.21 -6.56 -14.77
N PHE A 16 17.27 -6.23 -15.66
CA PHE A 16 16.49 -7.20 -16.41
C PHE A 16 16.65 -6.93 -17.90
N PRO A 17 16.77 -7.97 -18.74
CA PRO A 17 16.93 -7.78 -20.17
C PRO A 17 15.72 -7.02 -20.73
N ASP A 18 15.99 -6.04 -21.58
CA ASP A 18 14.95 -5.36 -22.35
C ASP A 18 14.33 -6.41 -23.28
N ARG A 19 13.11 -6.84 -22.95
CA ARG A 19 12.32 -7.66 -23.87
C ARG A 19 12.00 -6.80 -25.09
N GLU A 20 11.99 -7.38 -26.28
CA GLU A 20 11.60 -6.73 -27.56
C GLU A 20 10.10 -6.36 -27.60
N PHE A 21 9.57 -5.83 -26.51
CA PHE A 21 8.26 -5.24 -26.44
C PHE A 21 8.34 -3.77 -26.80
N ASP A 22 7.30 -3.29 -27.47
CA ASP A 22 7.02 -1.87 -27.60
C ASP A 22 7.12 -1.23 -26.19
N ARG A 23 8.22 -0.51 -25.96
CA ARG A 23 8.54 0.09 -24.66
C ARG A 23 7.42 1.04 -24.21
N GLU A 24 6.79 1.72 -25.15
CA GLU A 24 5.72 2.66 -24.88
C GLU A 24 4.45 1.93 -24.42
N ALA A 25 4.08 0.84 -25.11
CA ALA A 25 2.98 -0.02 -24.70
C ALA A 25 3.24 -0.71 -23.34
N SER A 26 4.47 -1.15 -23.10
CA SER A 26 4.88 -1.77 -21.83
C SER A 26 4.79 -0.77 -20.66
N TYR A 27 5.28 0.46 -20.87
CA TYR A 27 5.23 1.51 -19.86
C TYR A 27 3.79 1.94 -19.56
N SER A 28 2.97 2.11 -20.61
CA SER A 28 1.53 2.42 -20.45
C SER A 28 0.80 1.33 -19.66
N LYS A 29 1.07 0.05 -19.96
CA LYS A 29 0.50 -1.07 -19.22
C LYS A 29 0.92 -1.07 -17.75
N ALA A 30 2.20 -0.84 -17.47
CA ALA A 30 2.71 -0.75 -16.10
C ALA A 30 2.07 0.42 -15.33
N LEU A 31 1.91 1.58 -15.98
CA LEU A 31 1.23 2.74 -15.40
C LEU A 31 -0.23 2.44 -15.07
N ASN A 32 -0.97 1.78 -15.96
CA ASN A 32 -2.36 1.43 -15.72
C ASN A 32 -2.48 0.44 -14.55
N MET A 33 -1.62 -0.57 -14.49
CA MET A 33 -1.58 -1.52 -13.39
C MET A 33 -1.28 -0.83 -12.04
N MET A 34 -0.32 0.09 -12.01
CA MET A 34 -0.04 0.87 -10.79
C MET A 34 -1.23 1.73 -10.36
N LYS A 35 -1.93 2.37 -11.31
CA LYS A 35 -3.13 3.17 -11.02
C LYS A 35 -4.26 2.33 -10.45
N GLU A 36 -4.49 1.14 -11.01
CA GLU A 36 -5.50 0.20 -10.50
C GLU A 36 -5.18 -0.22 -9.07
N PHE A 37 -3.91 -0.56 -8.79
CA PHE A 37 -3.48 -0.95 -7.46
C PHE A 37 -3.68 0.17 -6.43
N ILE A 38 -3.26 1.39 -6.77
CA ILE A 38 -3.40 2.56 -5.88
C ILE A 38 -4.88 2.85 -5.63
N THR A 39 -5.72 2.78 -6.67
CA THR A 39 -7.16 3.02 -6.53
C THR A 39 -7.80 1.97 -5.64
N ALA A 40 -7.47 0.69 -5.85
CA ALA A 40 -8.01 -0.41 -5.06
C ALA A 40 -7.60 -0.32 -3.58
N ASP A 41 -6.35 0.06 -3.29
CA ASP A 41 -5.88 0.28 -1.92
C ASP A 41 -6.60 1.46 -1.26
N ALA A 42 -6.76 2.57 -1.99
CA ALA A 42 -7.49 3.74 -1.50
C ALA A 42 -8.95 3.42 -1.20
N GLU A 43 -9.61 2.65 -2.07
CA GLU A 43 -10.98 2.17 -1.86
C GLU A 43 -11.07 1.22 -0.66
N GLY A 44 -10.09 0.33 -0.50
CA GLY A 44 -9.99 -0.56 0.66
C GLY A 44 -9.84 0.19 1.98
N MET A 45 -8.99 1.21 2.01
CA MET A 45 -8.82 2.07 3.19
C MET A 45 -10.09 2.88 3.48
N ARG A 46 -10.71 3.43 2.45
CA ARG A 46 -11.98 4.16 2.57
C ARG A 46 -13.09 3.28 3.12
N ALA A 47 -13.20 2.04 2.65
CA ALA A 47 -14.18 1.07 3.14
C ALA A 47 -13.91 0.64 4.59
N LYS A 48 -12.65 0.40 4.93
CA LYS A 48 -12.23 -0.05 6.27
C LYS A 48 -12.44 1.02 7.34
N TRP A 49 -12.10 2.27 7.01
CA TRP A 49 -12.03 3.35 7.99
C TRP A 49 -13.16 4.38 7.87
N ASN A 50 -14.02 4.25 6.84
CA ASN A 50 -15.01 5.25 6.45
C ASN A 50 -14.45 6.69 6.52
N PHE A 51 -13.25 6.86 5.98
CA PHE A 51 -12.52 8.13 5.97
C PHE A 51 -12.00 8.39 4.56
N ASP A 52 -12.18 9.63 4.09
CA ASP A 52 -11.73 10.11 2.79
C ASP A 52 -10.41 10.86 2.97
N ALA A 53 -9.30 10.13 2.81
CA ALA A 53 -7.95 10.67 2.98
C ALA A 53 -7.57 11.72 1.93
N VAL A 54 -8.24 11.71 0.76
CA VAL A 54 -7.97 12.68 -0.31
C VAL A 54 -8.55 14.05 0.04
N ASN A 55 -9.75 14.07 0.60
CA ASN A 55 -10.43 15.30 0.99
C ASN A 55 -10.31 15.62 2.49
N ASP A 56 -9.47 14.86 3.21
CA ASP A 56 -9.24 14.96 4.66
C ASP A 56 -10.54 15.09 5.48
N ARG A 57 -11.50 14.19 5.22
CA ARG A 57 -12.80 14.23 5.89
C ARG A 57 -13.31 12.85 6.24
N PRO A 58 -14.03 12.73 7.37
CA PRO A 58 -14.75 11.50 7.69
C PRO A 58 -15.96 11.32 6.79
N LEU A 59 -16.32 10.06 6.59
CA LEU A 59 -17.54 9.63 5.91
C LEU A 59 -18.45 8.93 6.91
N ASP A 60 -19.71 8.79 6.54
CA ASP A 60 -20.64 7.98 7.32
C ASP A 60 -20.23 6.50 7.30
N GLY A 61 -20.16 5.91 8.48
CA GLY A 61 -19.77 4.51 8.62
C GLY A 61 -19.62 4.07 10.07
N ALA A 62 -18.89 2.96 10.25
CA ALA A 62 -18.74 2.28 11.52
C ALA A 62 -17.86 3.03 12.53
N ILE A 63 -16.94 3.86 12.05
CA ILE A 63 -16.04 4.68 12.86
C ILE A 63 -16.61 6.09 12.96
N LYS A 64 -16.77 6.59 14.18
CA LYS A 64 -17.10 7.99 14.43
C LYS A 64 -15.79 8.78 14.54
N TRP A 65 -15.69 9.85 13.78
CA TRP A 65 -14.48 10.67 13.74
C TRP A 65 -14.75 12.03 14.37
N GLU A 66 -13.82 12.47 15.21
CA GLU A 66 -13.82 13.81 15.82
C GLU A 66 -12.54 14.53 15.43
N LYS A 67 -12.63 15.84 15.25
CA LYS A 67 -11.47 16.67 14.93
C LYS A 67 -10.66 16.87 16.21
N GLY A 68 -9.36 16.58 16.18
CA GLY A 68 -8.49 16.77 17.35
C GLY A 68 -8.05 18.22 17.53
N ASP A 69 -7.61 18.56 18.74
CA ASP A 69 -7.32 19.93 19.13
C ASP A 69 -6.02 20.51 18.54
N ASP A 70 -4.93 19.73 18.41
CA ASP A 70 -3.65 20.28 17.92
C ASP A 70 -2.64 19.24 17.38
N ARG A 71 -2.55 18.04 17.99
CA ARG A 71 -1.55 17.02 17.60
C ARG A 71 -2.04 16.04 16.53
N TYR A 72 -3.34 15.85 16.43
CA TYR A 72 -3.98 14.94 15.47
C TYR A 72 -5.13 15.65 14.81
N THR A 73 -5.18 15.65 13.48
CA THR A 73 -6.27 16.29 12.73
C THR A 73 -7.60 15.57 12.96
N TRP A 74 -7.58 14.24 13.09
CA TRP A 74 -8.78 13.41 13.27
C TRP A 74 -8.52 12.24 14.23
N ILE A 75 -9.50 11.93 15.07
CA ILE A 75 -9.50 10.81 16.03
C ILE A 75 -10.74 9.95 15.77
N GLY A 76 -10.53 8.65 15.53
CA GLY A 76 -11.60 7.71 15.18
C GLY A 76 -11.96 6.76 16.33
N TYR A 77 -13.26 6.59 16.60
CA TYR A 77 -13.80 5.68 17.61
C TYR A 77 -14.66 4.61 16.93
N SER A 78 -14.31 3.35 17.14
CA SER A 78 -15.19 2.23 16.78
C SER A 78 -16.08 1.90 17.98
N GLY A 79 -17.39 1.73 17.77
CA GLY A 79 -18.37 1.47 18.84
C GLY A 79 -18.21 0.15 19.60
N LYS A 80 -17.09 -0.57 19.43
CA LYS A 80 -16.73 -1.68 20.32
C LYS A 80 -16.20 -1.08 21.63
N SER A 81 -17.11 -0.77 22.53
CA SER A 81 -16.80 -0.25 23.85
C SER A 81 -15.94 -1.25 24.62
N ASN A 82 -14.62 -1.01 24.71
CA ASN A 82 -13.89 -1.38 25.92
C ASN A 82 -14.09 -0.23 26.91
N LYS A 83 -15.25 -0.25 27.59
CA LYS A 83 -15.40 0.46 28.86
C LYS A 83 -14.56 -0.31 29.89
N GLU A 84 -13.26 -0.07 29.88
CA GLU A 84 -12.36 -0.19 31.03
C GLU A 84 -10.95 0.11 30.54
N ASN A 85 -10.41 1.20 31.06
CA ASN A 85 -9.03 1.69 30.95
C ASN A 85 -8.67 2.40 29.65
N GLY A 86 -8.49 3.73 29.80
CA GLY A 86 -7.96 4.62 28.77
C GLY A 86 -6.48 4.38 28.51
N GLU A 87 -6.16 3.29 27.83
CA GLU A 87 -4.92 3.17 27.09
C GLU A 87 -5.22 3.35 25.61
N ALA A 88 -4.50 4.29 25.00
CA ALA A 88 -4.50 4.51 23.57
C ALA A 88 -4.31 3.16 22.86
N ILE A 89 -5.19 2.87 21.90
CA ILE A 89 -5.01 1.71 21.03
C ILE A 89 -3.80 2.04 20.14
N GLU A 90 -2.59 1.76 20.63
CA GLU A 90 -1.42 1.61 19.77
C GLU A 90 -1.77 0.52 18.77
N ALA A 91 -2.01 0.93 17.52
CA ALA A 91 -2.16 0.02 16.41
C ALA A 91 -0.82 -0.73 16.23
N LYS A 92 -0.66 -1.83 16.97
CA LYS A 92 0.31 -2.87 16.63
C LYS A 92 -0.12 -3.45 15.29
N VAL A 93 0.39 -2.87 14.21
CA VAL A 93 0.55 -3.54 12.93
C VAL A 93 1.55 -4.66 13.18
N LYS A 94 1.03 -5.82 13.61
CA LYS A 94 1.79 -7.05 13.69
C LYS A 94 2.02 -7.48 12.25
N GLY A 95 3.23 -7.22 11.74
CA GLY A 95 3.71 -7.88 10.53
C GLY A 95 3.81 -9.37 10.84
N GLU A 96 2.87 -10.14 10.31
CA GLU A 96 3.02 -11.59 10.19
C GLU A 96 3.55 -11.86 8.78
N ASP A 97 4.89 -11.83 8.73
CA ASP A 97 5.68 -12.59 7.77
C ASP A 97 5.57 -14.06 8.17
N GLU A 98 4.69 -14.80 7.48
CA GLU A 98 4.77 -16.26 7.41
C GLU A 98 4.78 -16.65 5.94
N GLY A 99 5.99 -16.74 5.39
CA GLY A 99 6.27 -17.60 4.27
C GLY A 99 6.15 -19.07 4.69
N GLU A 100 5.49 -19.85 3.84
CA GLU A 100 5.86 -21.20 3.37
C GLU A 100 4.60 -22.04 3.07
N GLY A 101 4.55 -22.63 1.87
CA GLY A 101 3.56 -23.66 1.55
C GLY A 101 3.00 -23.66 0.13
N ILE A 102 3.81 -23.43 -0.91
CA ILE A 102 3.44 -23.90 -2.25
C ILE A 102 3.46 -25.44 -2.25
N LYS A 103 2.29 -26.07 -2.14
CA LYS A 103 2.11 -27.48 -2.51
C LYS A 103 2.09 -27.54 -4.04
N SER A 104 3.17 -28.07 -4.62
CA SER A 104 3.17 -28.58 -5.98
C SER A 104 2.28 -29.82 -6.02
N GLU A 105 1.16 -29.75 -6.74
CA GLU A 105 0.40 -30.95 -7.09
C GLU A 105 0.90 -31.45 -8.43
N GLU A 106 1.49 -32.66 -8.37
CA GLU A 106 2.16 -33.37 -9.43
C GLU A 106 1.10 -34.16 -10.25
N ASN A 107 1.13 -33.96 -11.57
CA ASN A 107 0.75 -34.84 -12.67
C ASN A 107 -0.37 -35.88 -12.50
N GLY A 108 -1.36 -35.79 -13.38
CA GLY A 108 -2.27 -36.88 -13.74
C GLY A 108 -2.91 -36.67 -15.11
N LEU A 109 -2.10 -36.70 -16.18
CA LEU A 109 -2.58 -36.86 -17.55
C LEU A 109 -2.67 -38.38 -17.83
N GLU A 110 -3.86 -38.96 -17.73
CA GLU A 110 -4.12 -40.28 -18.30
C GLU A 110 -4.51 -40.15 -19.78
N VAL A 111 -3.99 -41.12 -20.54
CA VAL A 111 -4.01 -41.25 -22.01
C VAL A 111 -5.36 -41.73 -22.51
#